data_AF-A0A2V8JFI2-F1
#
_entry.id   AF-A0A2V8JFI2-F1
#
_cell.length_a   1.000
_cell.length_b   1.000
_cell.length_c   1.000
_cell.angle_alpha   90.00
_cell.angle_beta   90.00
_cell.angle_gamma   90.00
#
_symmetry.space_group_name_H-M   'P 1'
#
loop_
_entity.id
_entity.type
_entity.pdbx_description
1 polymer ?
#
loop_
_entity_poly.entity_id
_entity_poly.type
_entity_poly.pdbx_seq_one_letter_code
_entity_poly.pdbx_strand_id
1 'polypeptide(L)'
;MTLELRWEDTHLRGTVHAGPRSLPLSKASFKPETGAISMEFDVPGNNGETVHYMIEGKVEGKMMTGSWGHDAQRGDFRLTKQ
;
A
#
# COMPACT_ATOMS: atom_id res chain seq x y z
N MET A 1 -10.54 -5.97 -3.90
CA MET A 1 -9.33 -5.68 -3.09
C MET A 1 -9.67 -4.52 -2.19
N THR A 2 -9.36 -4.65 -0.91
CA THR A 2 -9.61 -3.59 0.09
C THR A 2 -8.30 -3.28 0.78
N LEU A 3 -8.05 -2.00 1.02
CA LEU A 3 -6.93 -1.53 1.81
C LEU A 3 -7.47 -1.00 3.15
N GLU A 4 -7.09 -1.65 4.24
CA GLU A 4 -7.35 -1.14 5.59
C GLU A 4 -6.12 -0.39 6.08
N LEU A 5 -6.31 0.87 6.48
CA LEU A 5 -5.27 1.71 7.07
C LEU A 5 -5.76 2.17 8.45
N ARG A 6 -4.89 2.01 9.46
CA ARG A 6 -5.17 2.46 10.83
C ARG A 6 -3.96 3.17 11.41
N TRP A 7 -4.24 4.20 12.19
CA TRP A 7 -3.22 4.89 12.98
C TRP A 7 -3.05 4.18 14.32
N GLU A 8 -1.82 3.81 14.63
CA GLU A 8 -1.38 3.36 15.96
C GLU A 8 -0.36 4.38 16.47
N ASP A 9 -0.82 5.28 17.34
CA ASP A 9 -0.09 6.48 17.76
C ASP A 9 0.36 7.33 16.57
N THR A 10 1.65 7.37 16.29
CA THR A 10 2.27 8.07 15.15
C THR A 10 2.59 7.15 13.97
N HIS A 11 2.32 5.85 14.09
CA HIS A 11 2.66 4.86 13.09
C HIS A 11 1.42 4.49 12.27
N LEU A 12 1.55 4.64 10.96
CA LEU A 12 0.54 4.13 10.04
C LEU A 12 0.74 2.61 9.90
N ARG A 13 -0.29 1.84 10.24
CA ARG A 13 -0.36 0.41 9.97
C ARG A 13 -1.39 0.17 8.88
N GLY A 14 -1.20 -0.91 8.13
CA GLY A 14 -2.20 -1.31 7.16
C GLY A 14 -2.16 -2.79 6.85
N THR A 15 -3.24 -3.24 6.24
CA THR A 15 -3.36 -4.59 5.70
C THR A 15 -4.04 -4.52 4.35
N VAL A 16 -3.44 -5.15 3.36
CA VAL A 16 -4.02 -5.32 2.02
C VAL A 16 -4.79 -6.64 2.01
N HIS A 17 -6.08 -6.57 1.74
CA HIS A 17 -6.93 -7.74 1.54
C HIS A 17 -7.11 -8.03 0.04
N ALA A 18 -6.43 -9.07 -0.43
CA ALA A 18 -6.43 -9.54 -1.81
C ALA A 18 -7.03 -10.96 -1.88
N GLY A 19 -8.36 -11.03 -1.96
CA GLY A 19 -9.09 -12.30 -1.95
C GLY A 19 -8.93 -13.02 -0.61
N PRO A 20 -8.50 -14.30 -0.58
CA PRO A 20 -8.31 -15.04 0.67
C PRO A 20 -7.03 -14.66 1.44
N ARG A 21 -6.21 -13.75 0.90
CA ARG A 21 -4.94 -13.36 1.51
C ARG A 21 -5.04 -11.97 2.14
N SER A 22 -4.48 -11.86 3.34
CA SER A 22 -4.29 -10.61 4.07
C SER A 22 -2.79 -10.38 4.23
N LEU A 23 -2.30 -9.26 3.72
CA LEU A 23 -0.88 -8.94 3.70
C LEU A 23 -0.65 -7.71 4.57
N PRO A 24 -0.01 -7.84 5.74
CA PRO A 24 0.32 -6.69 6.57
C PRO A 24 1.36 -5.83 5.85
N LEU A 25 1.24 -4.51 5.96
CA LEU A 25 2.27 -3.60 5.49
C LEU A 25 3.53 -3.77 6.34
N SER A 26 4.68 -3.95 5.69
CA SER A 26 5.99 -3.94 6.36
C SER A 26 6.37 -2.51 6.74
N LYS A 27 5.99 -1.53 5.91
CA LYS A 27 6.19 -0.10 6.17
C LYS A 27 5.06 0.73 5.59
N ALA A 28 4.69 1.79 6.29
CA ALA A 28 3.79 2.81 5.74
C ALA A 28 4.17 4.18 6.29
N SER A 29 4.04 5.20 5.45
CA SER A 29 4.23 6.59 5.82
C SER A 29 3.18 7.45 5.14
N PHE A 30 2.67 8.44 5.87
CA PHE A 30 1.75 9.43 5.32
C PHE A 30 2.16 10.82 5.77
N LYS A 31 2.19 11.74 4.80
CA LYS A 31 2.55 13.14 4.95
C LYS A 31 1.32 14.01 4.79
N PRO A 32 0.62 14.37 5.88
CA PRO A 32 -0.65 15.11 5.80
C PRO A 32 -0.52 16.45 5.07
N GLU A 33 0.64 17.10 5.14
CA GLU A 33 0.92 18.39 4.50
C GLU A 33 0.92 18.33 2.97
N THR A 34 1.29 17.18 2.39
CA THR A 34 1.34 16.98 0.92
C THR A 34 0.32 15.97 0.42
N GLY A 35 -0.31 15.23 1.32
CA GLY A 35 -1.12 14.06 1.01
C GLY A 35 -0.30 12.86 0.51
N ALA A 36 1.04 12.93 0.53
CA ALA A 36 1.88 11.85 0.02
C ALA A 36 1.80 10.62 0.95
N ILE A 37 1.68 9.45 0.34
CA ILE A 37 1.63 8.17 1.03
C ILE A 37 2.60 7.20 0.37
N SER A 38 3.39 6.52 1.18
CA SER A 38 4.24 5.40 0.73
C SER A 38 3.92 4.17 1.57
N MET A 39 3.84 3.01 0.93
CA MET A 39 3.58 1.75 1.58
C MET A 39 4.45 0.66 0.96
N GLU A 40 4.94 -0.23 1.81
CA GLU A 40 5.73 -1.38 1.41
C GLU A 40 5.11 -2.63 2.06
N PHE A 41 5.12 -3.74 1.33
CA PHE A 41 4.72 -5.04 1.89
C PHE A 41 5.44 -6.18 1.19
N ASP A 42 5.70 -7.22 1.96
CA ASP A 42 6.43 -8.40 1.54
C ASP A 42 5.47 -9.57 1.36
N VAL A 43 5.55 -10.24 0.21
CA VAL A 43 4.68 -11.37 -0.12
C VAL A 43 5.53 -12.59 -0.43
N PRO A 44 5.25 -13.76 0.17
CA PRO A 44 5.87 -15.00 -0.27
C PRO A 44 5.52 -15.28 -1.73
N GLY A 45 6.54 -15.31 -2.58
CA GLY A 45 6.44 -15.69 -3.99
C GLY A 45 6.38 -17.21 -4.17
N ASN A 46 6.04 -17.64 -5.38
CA ASN A 46 5.81 -19.06 -5.69
C ASN A 46 7.07 -19.94 -5.55
N ASN A 47 8.27 -19.35 -5.57
CA ASN A 47 9.54 -20.08 -5.54
C ASN A 47 10.25 -20.01 -4.17
N GLY A 48 9.57 -19.54 -3.12
CA GLY A 48 10.18 -19.30 -1.81
C GLY A 48 10.92 -17.97 -1.68
N GLU A 49 10.93 -17.16 -2.75
CA GLU A 49 11.44 -15.79 -2.74
C GLU A 49 10.41 -14.83 -2.13
N THR A 50 10.86 -13.83 -1.39
CA THR A 50 10.01 -12.74 -0.91
C THR A 50 9.91 -11.67 -1.99
N VAL A 51 8.70 -11.40 -2.47
CA VAL A 51 8.42 -10.32 -3.40
C VAL A 51 8.11 -9.05 -2.61
N HIS A 52 8.95 -8.04 -2.77
CA HIS A 52 8.78 -6.74 -2.13
C HIS A 52 8.00 -5.79 -3.03
N TYR A 53 6.80 -5.40 -2.57
CA TYR A 53 5.96 -4.44 -3.26
C TYR A 53 6.15 -3.05 -2.66
N MET A 54 6.33 -2.07 -3.53
CA MET A 54 6.37 -0.66 -3.17
C MET A 54 5.19 0.07 -3.81
N ILE A 55 4.48 0.84 -3.00
CA ILE A 55 3.35 1.68 -3.41
C ILE A 55 3.70 3.11 -3.06
N GLU A 56 3.59 3.99 -4.05
CA GLU A 56 3.70 5.43 -3.86
C GLU A 56 2.43 6.08 -4.38
N GLY A 57 1.88 7.00 -3.61
CA GLY A 57 0.68 7.70 -4.01
C GLY A 57 0.48 9.04 -3.34
N LYS A 58 -0.63 9.66 -3.71
CA LYS A 58 -1.08 10.93 -3.17
C LYS A 58 -2.57 10.87 -2.90
N VAL A 59 -2.95 11.29 -1.70
CA VAL A 59 -4.33 11.44 -1.26
C VAL A 59 -4.77 12.88 -1.53
N GLU A 60 -5.83 13.04 -2.32
CA GLU A 60 -6.46 14.31 -2.63
C GLU A 60 -7.97 14.21 -2.37
N GLY A 61 -8.43 14.81 -1.27
CA GLY A 61 -9.82 14.74 -0.84
C GLY A 61 -10.29 13.31 -0.56
N LYS A 62 -11.21 12.79 -1.37
CA LYS A 62 -11.72 11.41 -1.26
C LYS A 62 -11.02 10.44 -2.21
N MET A 63 -9.94 10.85 -2.86
CA MET A 63 -9.24 10.07 -3.86
C MET A 63 -7.82 9.78 -3.43
N MET A 64 -7.31 8.62 -3.83
CA MET A 64 -5.90 8.30 -3.78
C MET A 64 -5.47 7.79 -5.14
N THR A 65 -4.43 8.39 -5.70
CA THR A 65 -3.82 7.96 -6.97
C THR A 65 -2.36 7.66 -6.75
N GLY A 66 -1.80 6.76 -7.54
CA GLY A 66 -0.39 6.44 -7.42
C GLY A 66 0.02 5.30 -8.32
N SER A 67 1.21 4.79 -8.04
CA SER A 67 1.78 3.63 -8.70
C SER A 67 2.16 2.56 -7.68
N TRP A 68 2.09 1.32 -8.11
CA TRP A 68 2.63 0.17 -7.40
C TRP A 68 3.67 -0.51 -8.28
N GLY A 69 4.61 -1.22 -7.67
CA GLY A 69 5.54 -2.06 -8.39
C GLY A 69 6.25 -3.06 -7.50
N HIS A 70 6.77 -4.10 -8.13
CA HIS A 70 7.73 -5.04 -7.57
C HIS A 70 8.61 -5.54 -8.72
N ASP A 71 9.92 -5.73 -8.48
CA ASP A 71 10.87 -6.17 -9.50
C ASP A 71 10.77 -5.36 -10.81
N ALA A 72 10.45 -6.02 -11.93
CA ALA A 72 10.20 -5.38 -13.23
C ALA A 72 8.73 -5.02 -13.47
N GLN A 73 7.81 -5.45 -12.61
CA GLN A 73 6.37 -5.21 -12.73
C GLN A 73 5.99 -3.91 -12.05
N ARG A 74 5.15 -3.12 -12.71
CA ARG A 74 4.63 -1.86 -12.19
C ARG A 74 3.27 -1.56 -12.81
N GLY A 75 2.47 -0.76 -12.12
CA GLY A 75 1.20 -0.27 -12.64
C GLY A 75 0.70 0.93 -11.86
N ASP A 76 -0.28 1.62 -12.44
CA ASP A 76 -0.94 2.75 -11.79
C ASP A 76 -2.25 2.30 -11.13
N PHE A 77 -2.67 3.03 -10.11
CA PHE A 77 -3.94 2.81 -9.43
C PHE A 77 -4.66 4.12 -9.11
N ARG A 78 -5.98 3.98 -8.97
CA ARG A 78 -6.86 5.02 -8.47
C ARG A 78 -7.88 4.39 -7.53
N LEU A 79 -7.90 4.87 -6.30
CA LEU A 79 -8.82 4.47 -5.25
C LEU A 79 -9.69 5.66 -4.86
N THR A 80 -10.94 5.40 -4.51
CA THR A 80 -11.85 6.39 -3.93
C THR A 80 -12.33 5.88 -2.59
N LYS A 81 -12.29 6.75 -1.57
CA LYS A 81 -12.83 6.50 -0.25
C LYS A 81 -14.35 6.29 -0.39
N GLN A 82 -14.82 5.11 0.01
CA GLN A 82 -16.25 4.85 0.22
C GLN A 82 -16.70 5.39 1.58
#